data_AF-A0A8J3ALG4-F1
#
_entry.id   AF-A0A8J3ALG4-F1
#
_cell.length_a   1.000
_cell.length_b   1.000
_cell.length_c   1.000
_cell.angle_alpha   90.00
_cell.angle_beta   90.00
_cell.angle_gamma   90.00
#
_symmetry.space_group_name_H-M   'P 1'
#
loop_
_entity.id
_entity.type
_entity.pdbx_description
1 polymer ?
#
loop_
_entity_poly.entity_id
_entity_poly.type
_entity_poly.pdbx_seq_one_letter_code
_entity_poly.pdbx_strand_id
1 'polypeptide(L)' 'MNYKKVAWCPICDQGWVEIVKDVETNELFVMCDEYENEWNQPSEVKSFTTRTENNANRVTTPTDEEIKSVSWEKYIIKN' A
#
# COMPACT_ATOMS: atom_id res chain seq x y z
N MET A 1 7.03 -14.60 -2.77
CA MET A 1 6.00 -13.57 -3.03
C MET A 1 6.74 -12.27 -3.33
N ASN A 2 6.41 -11.59 -4.43
CA ASN A 2 7.08 -10.35 -4.81
C ASN A 2 6.28 -9.18 -4.23
N TYR A 3 6.64 -8.78 -3.01
CA TYR A 3 5.96 -7.70 -2.28
C TYR A 3 6.14 -6.36 -2.99
N LYS A 4 5.07 -5.58 -3.11
CA LYS A 4 5.03 -4.32 -3.87
C LYS A 4 5.34 -3.14 -2.95
N LYS A 5 6.56 -3.15 -2.41
CA LYS A 5 7.04 -2.20 -1.41
C LYS A 5 7.24 -0.81 -1.99
N VAL A 6 6.71 0.22 -1.32
CA VAL A 6 6.81 1.62 -1.79
C VAL A 6 7.54 2.54 -0.82
N ALA A 7 7.54 2.22 0.48
CA ALA A 7 8.23 3.00 1.50
C ALA A 7 8.42 2.19 2.78
N TRP A 8 9.37 2.60 3.61
CA TRP A 8 9.40 2.20 5.02
C TRP A 8 8.35 3.01 5.78
N CYS A 9 7.58 2.37 6.68
CA CYS A 9 6.46 3.03 7.34
C CYS A 9 6.93 4.17 8.25
N PRO A 10 6.54 5.44 7.99
CA PRO A 10 7.00 6.59 8.76
C PRO A 10 6.32 6.70 10.14
N ILE A 11 5.27 5.91 10.41
CA ILE A 11 4.49 5.99 11.65
C ILE A 11 5.02 5.00 12.69
N CYS A 12 5.13 3.72 12.32
CA CYS A 12 5.53 2.67 13.26
C CYS A 12 7.03 2.40 13.27
N ASP A 13 7.75 2.81 12.22
CA ASP A 13 9.18 2.54 12.01
C ASP A 13 9.58 1.05 12.14
N GLN A 14 8.65 0.15 11.82
CA GLN A 14 8.79 -1.30 12.03
C GLN A 14 8.50 -2.14 10.78
N GLY A 15 7.79 -1.58 9.80
CA GLY A 15 7.22 -2.33 8.69
C GLY A 15 7.33 -1.64 7.33
N TRP A 16 7.12 -2.41 6.27
CA TRP A 16 7.01 -1.88 4.91
C TRP A 16 5.59 -1.41 4.61
N VAL A 17 5.49 -0.32 3.86
CA VAL A 17 4.25 0.08 3.21
C VAL A 17 4.21 -0.55 1.83
N GLU A 18 3.14 -1.28 1.55
CA GLU A 18 2.95 -2.09 0.34
C GLU A 18 1.68 -1.67 -0.40
N ILE A 19 1.68 -1.84 -1.72
CA ILE A 19 0.47 -1.68 -2.53
C ILE A 19 -0.43 -2.90 -2.31
N VAL A 20 -1.66 -2.65 -1.89
CA VAL A 20 -2.70 -3.65 -1.65
C VAL A 20 -3.96 -3.32 -2.45
N LYS A 21 -4.83 -4.32 -2.65
CA LYS A 21 -6.13 -4.16 -3.31
C LYS A 21 -7.25 -4.55 -2.37
N ASP A 22 -8.27 -3.70 -2.26
CA ASP A 22 -9.52 -4.02 -1.57
C ASP A 22 -10.32 -5.07 -2.36
N VAL A 23 -10.75 -6.14 -1.70
CA VAL A 23 -11.46 -7.25 -2.35
C VAL A 23 -12.91 -6.89 -2.72
N GLU A 24 -13.55 -5.96 -1.99
CA GLU A 24 -14.93 -5.53 -2.24
C GLU A 24 -14.99 -4.48 -3.36
N THR A 25 -14.13 -3.45 -3.31
CA THR A 25 -14.17 -2.32 -4.25
C THR A 25 -13.25 -2.48 -5.45
N ASN A 26 -12.27 -3.40 -5.39
CA ASN A 26 -11.14 -3.49 -6.33
C ASN A 26 -10.25 -2.23 -6.39
N GLU A 27 -10.37 -1.33 -5.43
CA GLU A 27 -9.51 -0.15 -5.35
C GLU A 27 -8.12 -0.52 -4.82
N LEU A 28 -7.10 0.10 -5.40
CA LEU A 28 -5.73 0.00 -4.92
C LEU A 28 -5.49 1.11 -3.89
N PHE A 29 -4.78 0.76 -2.82
CA PHE A 29 -4.29 1.68 -1.81
C PHE A 29 -2.96 1.16 -1.26
N VAL A 30 -2.38 1.85 -0.29
CA VAL A 30 -1.15 1.40 0.35
C VAL A 30 -1.34 1.21 1.84
N MET A 31 -0.74 0.15 2.37
CA MET A 31 -0.94 -0.29 3.76
C MET A 31 0.38 -0.73 4.37
N CYS A 32 0.59 -0.40 5.64
CA CYS A 32 1.70 -0.94 6.44
C CYS A 32 1.42 -2.40 6.80
N ASP A 33 2.42 -3.26 6.60
CA ASP A 33 2.37 -4.70 6.90
C ASP A 33 2.29 -5.04 8.41
N GLU A 34 2.76 -4.16 9.29
CA GLU A 34 2.80 -4.40 10.75
C GLU A 34 1.58 -3.84 11.52
N TYR A 35 1.11 -2.65 11.17
CA TYR A 35 0.15 -1.89 12.00
C TYR A 35 -1.03 -1.30 11.21
N GLU A 36 -1.27 -1.79 9.99
CA GLU A 36 -2.47 -1.47 9.20
C GLU A 36 -2.70 0.05 8.99
N ASN A 37 -1.62 0.85 9.08
CA ASN A 37 -1.66 2.26 8.70
C ASN A 37 -1.84 2.36 7.18
N GLU A 38 -2.81 3.15 6.73
CA GLU A 38 -3.22 3.20 5.32
C GLU A 38 -3.15 4.60 4.72
N TRP A 39 -2.89 4.64 3.41
CA TRP A 39 -2.99 5.84 2.59
C TRP A 39 -3.65 5.51 1.25
N ASN A 40 -4.32 6.49 0.66
CA ASN A 40 -5.01 6.29 -0.63
C ASN A 40 -4.02 6.26 -1.79
N GLN A 41 -2.87 6.93 -1.66
CA GLN A 41 -1.86 7.02 -2.71
C GLN A 41 -0.46 6.76 -2.16
N PRO A 42 0.43 6.08 -2.91
CA PRO A 42 1.83 5.89 -2.52
C PRO A 42 2.57 7.22 -2.25
N SER A 43 2.19 8.30 -2.92
CA SER A 43 2.79 9.62 -2.71
C SER A 43 2.47 10.26 -1.36
N GLU A 44 1.41 9.80 -0.68
CA GLU A 44 0.96 10.30 0.63
C GLU A 44 1.74 9.69 1.81
N VAL A 45 2.51 8.62 1.56
CA VAL A 45 3.39 7.92 2.51
C VAL A 45 4.64 8.75 2.84
N LYS A 46 4.38 9.98 3.24
CA LYS A 46 5.32 10.99 3.76
C LYS A 46 4.71 11.74 4.94
N SER A 47 3.40 11.60 5.13
CA SER A 47 2.62 12.27 6.17
C SER A 47 2.30 11.28 7.29
N PHE A 48 2.27 11.78 8.53
CA PHE A 48 1.77 11.06 9.70
C PHE A 48 0.22 10.93 9.70
N THR A 49 -0.44 11.39 8.63
CA THR A 49 -1.90 11.35 8.50
C THR A 49 -2.27 10.11 7.70
N THR A 50 -2.91 9.16 8.35
CA THR A 50 -3.50 7.98 7.71
C THR A 50 -4.95 8.26 7.34
N ARG A 51 -5.48 7.46 6.42
CA ARG A 51 -6.94 7.43 6.17
C ARG A 51 -7.65 6.61 7.25
N THR A 52 -8.98 6.68 7.27
CA THR A 52 -9.82 5.79 8.09
C THR A 52 -9.55 4.34 7.70
N GLU A 53 -9.26 3.52 8.70
CA GLU A 53 -8.92 2.10 8.62
C GLU A 53 -9.90 1.32 7.71
N ASN A 54 -9.39 0.68 6.65
CA ASN A 54 -10.11 -0.42 6.03
C ASN A 54 -9.87 -1.68 6.87
N ASN A 55 -10.84 -2.58 6.89
CA ASN A 55 -10.67 -3.85 7.58
C ASN A 55 -9.59 -4.67 6.85
N ALA A 56 -8.41 -4.86 7.45
CA ALA A 56 -7.30 -5.56 6.82
C ALA A 56 -7.60 -7.01 6.40
N ASN A 57 -8.66 -7.63 6.94
CA ASN A 57 -9.16 -8.91 6.42
C ASN A 57 -9.77 -8.82 5.01
N ARG A 58 -9.78 -7.63 4.39
CA ARG A 58 -10.36 -7.36 3.07
C ARG A 58 -9.32 -6.98 2.01
N VAL A 59 -8.04 -7.22 2.25
CA VAL A 59 -6.99 -6.91 1.25
C VAL A 59 -6.43 -8.15 0.56
N THR A 60 -5.97 -7.96 -0.68
CA THR A 60 -5.20 -8.95 -1.44
C THR A 60 -4.01 -8.28 -2.15
N THR A 61 -3.08 -9.08 -2.66
CA THR A 61 -1.96 -8.59 -3.47
C THR A 61 -2.45 -8.25 -4.88
N PRO A 62 -2.29 -7.00 -5.36
CA PRO A 62 -2.61 -6.65 -6.73
C PRO A 62 -1.62 -7.26 -7.73
N THR A 63 -2.09 -7.49 -8.94
CA THR A 63 -1.30 -7.91 -10.09
C THR A 63 -0.45 -6.74 -10.64
N ASP A 64 0.59 -7.07 -11.42
CA ASP A 64 1.41 -6.05 -12.09
C ASP A 64 0.62 -5.23 -13.11
N GLU A 65 -0.41 -5.81 -13.74
CA GLU A 65 -1.27 -5.12 -14.70
C GLU A 65 -2.17 -4.09 -14.00
N GLU A 66 -2.77 -4.45 -12.87
CA GLU A 66 -3.56 -3.53 -12.04
C GLU A 66 -2.71 -2.33 -11.58
N ILE A 67 -1.48 -2.57 -11.11
CA ILE A 67 -0.56 -1.50 -10.68
C ILE A 67 -0.20 -0.57 -11.86
N LYS A 68 0.11 -1.15 -13.04
CA LYS A 68 0.43 -0.36 -14.24
C LYS A 68 -0.76 0.46 -14.72
N SER A 69 -1.98 -0.05 -14.59
CA SER A 69 -3.20 0.66 -14.99
C SER A 69 -3.39 1.98 -14.24
N VAL A 70 -2.87 2.08 -13.01
CA VAL A 70 -2.90 3.29 -12.18
C VAL A 70 -1.56 4.04 -12.15
N SER A 71 -0.57 3.61 -12.96
CA SER A 71 0.77 4.20 -13.05
C SER A 71 1.54 4.22 -11.70
N TRP A 72 1.35 3.20 -10.86
CA TRP A 72 1.98 3.11 -9.54
C TRP A 72 3.28 2.30 -9.53
N GLU A 73 3.64 1.64 -10.64
CA GLU A 73 4.88 0.86 -10.77
C GLU A 73 6.14 1.70 -10.53
N LYS A 74 6.05 3.02 -10.77
CA LYS A 74 7.13 3.98 -10.50
C LYS A 74 7.43 4.20 -9.02
N TYR A 75 6.49 3.87 -8.12
CA TYR A 75 6.67 3.99 -6.68
C TYR A 75 7.28 2.75 -6.05
N ILE A 76 7.35 1.63 -6.77
CA ILE A 76 7.90 0.39 -6.25
C ILE A 76 9.41 0.53 -6.11
N ILE A 77 9.92 0.26 -4.91
CA ILE A 77 11.35 0.23 -4.61
C ILE A 77 11.97 -0.97 -5.33
N LYS A 78 12.95 -0.70 -6.20
CA LYS A 78 13.75 -1.73 -6.85
C LYS A 78 14.96 -2.02 -5.96
N ASN A 79 15.04 -3.24 -5.44
CA ASN A 79 16.26 -3.76 -4.81
C ASN A 79 17.25 -4.24 -5.87
#